data_AF-A0A9W9PDN9-F1
#
_entry.id   AF-A0A9W9PDN9-F1
#
_cell.length_a   1.000
_cell.length_b   1.000
_cell.length_c   1.000
_cell.angle_alpha   90.00
_cell.angle_beta   90.00
_cell.angle_gamma   90.00
#
_symmetry.space_group_name_H-M   'P 1'
#
loop_
_entity.id
_entity.type
_entity.pdbx_description
1 polymer ?
#
loop_
_entity_poly.entity_id
_entity_poly.type
_entity_poly.pdbx_seq_one_letter_code
_entity_poly.pdbx_strand_id
1 'polypeptide(L)'
;MAPFSGDGVLWLCLGISLFFAVRGIATDLRQVVDLTEIKHVEREDKIISEGTEEVLKLDTLLKLSESTSHDLRAAALRIISERSTKGATRDLLLEDVSSTDKFRQGRALTALHFLVWNRALSRTSVCTRLRDIQTYTALINCLCNFLDEHTEQTSTSNSPIAPKLRPVGEKKALTILNIILPENVPAALEAGLVSRWLCKYPFPCALADPSRKQDTAILMKAWWSDDAVMSSIFGTLTSHPDGVKQLRKHGLMGSMIEENDQDDDDDDADSDVWMVDGEDTAGTYLENSPRRLREGNAEEQALRRRRREAMVLSEGGAATWQGRYHSEASSGMMSKRLLCFSAKTSLNVQTRDFLL
;
A
#
# COMPACT_ATOMS: atom_id res chain seq x y z
N MET A 1 37.74 -25.45 -63.51
CA MET A 1 36.31 -25.63 -63.17
C MET A 1 36.00 -24.67 -62.03
N ALA A 2 35.27 -23.60 -62.32
CA ALA A 2 34.95 -22.52 -61.38
C ALA A 2 33.75 -22.92 -60.48
N PRO A 3 33.68 -22.46 -59.21
CA PRO A 3 32.59 -22.77 -58.29
C PRO A 3 31.33 -21.94 -58.57
N PHE A 4 30.19 -22.45 -58.12
CA PHE A 4 28.82 -22.10 -58.49
C PHE A 4 28.38 -20.66 -58.18
N SER A 5 27.89 -19.94 -59.20
CA SER A 5 27.17 -18.64 -59.10
C SER A 5 25.66 -18.79 -58.90
N GLY A 6 25.21 -19.67 -58.00
CA GLY A 6 23.78 -20.01 -57.82
C GLY A 6 23.18 -19.69 -56.44
N ASP A 7 23.98 -19.73 -55.37
CA ASP A 7 23.45 -19.72 -53.99
C ASP A 7 23.00 -18.33 -53.52
N GLY A 8 23.64 -17.26 -54.01
CA GLY A 8 23.27 -15.89 -53.67
C GLY A 8 21.89 -15.48 -54.21
N VAL A 9 21.51 -15.98 -55.39
CA VAL A 9 20.21 -15.70 -56.01
C VAL A 9 19.10 -16.44 -55.26
N LEU A 10 19.34 -17.68 -54.84
CA LEU A 10 18.41 -18.46 -54.03
C LEU A 10 18.15 -17.81 -52.67
N TRP A 11 19.20 -17.35 -51.98
CA TRP A 11 19.06 -16.62 -50.72
C TRP A 11 18.32 -15.29 -50.87
N LEU A 12 18.53 -14.59 -51.97
CA LEU A 12 17.84 -13.34 -52.25
C LEU A 12 16.35 -13.57 -52.56
N CYS A 13 16.00 -14.59 -53.35
CA CYS A 13 14.61 -14.98 -53.59
C CYS A 13 13.91 -15.48 -52.31
N LEU A 14 14.62 -16.23 -51.46
CA LEU A 14 14.10 -16.69 -50.17
C LEU A 14 13.86 -15.51 -49.21
N GLY A 15 14.79 -14.55 -49.14
CA GLY A 15 14.63 -13.34 -48.33
C GLY A 15 13.45 -12.48 -48.78
N ILE A 16 13.28 -12.29 -50.09
CA ILE A 16 12.17 -11.50 -50.65
C ILE A 16 10.82 -12.18 -50.37
N SER A 17 10.69 -13.47 -50.66
CA SER A 17 9.45 -14.21 -50.42
C SER A 17 9.07 -14.25 -48.93
N LEU A 18 10.05 -14.44 -48.04
CA LEU A 18 9.82 -14.41 -46.60
C LEU A 18 9.37 -13.02 -46.12
N PHE A 19 9.97 -11.95 -46.64
CA PHE A 19 9.57 -10.58 -46.31
C PHE A 19 8.11 -10.28 -46.69
N PHE A 20 7.70 -10.69 -47.90
CA PHE A 20 6.31 -10.53 -48.33
C PHE A 20 5.34 -11.42 -47.54
N ALA A 21 5.73 -12.64 -47.20
CA ALA A 21 4.91 -13.53 -46.37
C ALA A 21 4.69 -12.94 -44.97
N VAL A 22 5.75 -12.44 -44.31
CA VAL A 22 5.65 -11.84 -42.97
C VAL A 22 4.79 -10.58 -43.00
N ARG A 23 4.96 -9.70 -44.00
CA ARG A 23 4.11 -8.51 -44.12
C ARG A 23 2.67 -8.86 -44.46
N GLY A 24 2.44 -9.83 -45.34
CA GLY A 24 1.10 -10.32 -45.69
C GLY A 24 0.36 -10.83 -44.47
N ILE A 25 0.99 -11.74 -43.72
CA ILE A 25 0.42 -12.29 -42.47
C ILE A 25 0.14 -11.18 -41.45
N ALA A 26 1.05 -10.22 -41.28
CA ALA A 26 0.84 -9.10 -40.35
C ALA A 26 -0.33 -8.18 -40.78
N THR A 27 -0.58 -8.05 -42.08
CA THR A 27 -1.67 -7.22 -42.61
C THR A 27 -3.00 -7.95 -42.51
N ASP A 28 -3.03 -9.23 -42.83
CA ASP A 28 -4.22 -10.09 -42.66
C ASP A 28 -4.61 -10.24 -41.19
N LEU A 29 -3.64 -10.38 -40.27
CA LEU A 29 -3.92 -10.39 -38.83
C LEU A 29 -4.55 -9.09 -38.36
N ARG A 30 -4.08 -7.93 -38.84
CA ARG A 30 -4.71 -6.64 -38.53
C ARG A 30 -6.11 -6.56 -39.11
N GLN A 31 -6.31 -7.04 -40.34
CA GLN A 31 -7.62 -7.02 -40.98
C GLN A 31 -8.61 -7.95 -40.28
N VAL A 32 -8.18 -9.13 -39.83
CA VAL A 32 -9.01 -10.03 -39.01
C VAL A 32 -9.29 -9.40 -37.65
N VAL A 33 -8.32 -8.75 -37.02
CA VAL A 33 -8.56 -7.97 -35.78
C VAL A 33 -9.60 -6.87 -36.03
N ASP A 34 -9.50 -6.09 -37.10
CA ASP A 34 -10.47 -5.03 -37.42
C ASP A 34 -11.87 -5.59 -37.75
N LEU A 35 -11.95 -6.75 -38.41
CA LEU A 35 -13.22 -7.41 -38.76
C LEU A 35 -13.85 -8.15 -37.57
N THR A 36 -13.03 -8.61 -36.64
CA THR A 36 -13.48 -9.31 -35.42
C THR A 36 -13.52 -8.41 -34.20
N GLU A 37 -13.09 -7.15 -34.34
CA GLU A 37 -13.33 -6.09 -33.37
C GLU A 37 -14.84 -5.85 -33.37
N ILE A 38 -15.51 -6.59 -32.49
CA ILE A 38 -16.87 -6.31 -32.06
C ILE A 38 -16.77 -4.90 -31.50
N LYS A 39 -17.18 -3.93 -32.33
CA LYS A 39 -17.36 -2.54 -31.97
C LYS A 39 -18.40 -2.54 -30.86
N HIS A 40 -17.94 -2.75 -29.64
CA HIS A 40 -18.74 -2.47 -28.47
C HIS A 40 -18.96 -0.99 -28.61
N VAL A 41 -20.17 -0.61 -29.04
CA VAL A 41 -20.63 0.76 -28.88
C VAL A 41 -20.49 0.95 -27.39
N GLU A 42 -19.39 1.59 -26.97
CA GLU A 42 -19.34 2.37 -25.76
C GLU A 42 -20.55 3.27 -25.91
N ARG A 43 -21.69 2.80 -25.40
CA ARG A 43 -22.76 3.71 -25.05
C ARG A 43 -22.03 4.64 -24.13
N GLU A 44 -21.79 5.85 -24.62
CA GLU A 44 -21.40 6.98 -23.81
C GLU A 44 -22.08 6.76 -22.46
N ASP A 45 -21.26 6.70 -21.42
CA ASP A 45 -21.71 6.82 -20.05
C ASP A 45 -22.50 8.14 -20.00
N LYS A 46 -23.75 8.09 -20.46
CA LYS A 46 -24.74 9.11 -20.25
C LYS A 46 -24.89 9.03 -18.76
N ILE A 47 -24.12 9.88 -18.11
CA ILE A 47 -24.19 10.28 -16.72
C ILE A 47 -25.66 10.18 -16.38
N ILE A 48 -26.02 9.06 -15.75
CA ILE A 48 -27.39 8.84 -15.31
C ILE A 48 -27.54 9.97 -14.32
N SER A 49 -28.31 11.00 -14.72
CA SER A 49 -28.42 12.22 -13.95
C SER A 49 -28.68 11.88 -12.49
N GLU A 50 -28.00 12.57 -11.58
CA GLU A 50 -27.99 12.30 -10.14
C GLU A 50 -29.41 12.09 -9.56
N GLY A 51 -30.42 12.74 -10.14
CA GLY A 51 -31.83 12.53 -9.79
C GLY A 51 -32.45 11.20 -10.24
N THR A 52 -32.03 10.59 -11.36
CA THR A 52 -32.53 9.28 -11.80
C THR A 52 -31.88 8.15 -11.00
N GLU A 53 -30.63 8.33 -10.58
CA GLU A 53 -29.94 7.37 -9.73
C GLU A 53 -30.52 7.27 -8.33
N GLU A 54 -31.34 8.21 -7.84
CA GLU A 54 -32.03 8.13 -6.53
C GLU A 54 -33.44 7.52 -6.63
N VAL A 55 -34.08 7.58 -7.80
CA VAL A 55 -35.47 7.10 -8.02
C VAL A 55 -35.58 5.57 -7.95
N LEU A 56 -34.50 4.83 -8.18
CA LEU A 56 -34.53 3.37 -8.08
C LEU A 56 -34.73 2.92 -6.62
N LYS A 57 -35.77 2.11 -6.38
CA LYS A 57 -36.01 1.49 -5.07
C LYS A 57 -34.85 0.56 -4.69
N LEU A 58 -34.50 0.53 -3.40
CA LEU A 58 -33.44 -0.33 -2.87
C LEU A 58 -33.69 -1.82 -3.16
N ASP A 59 -34.95 -2.27 -3.11
CA ASP A 59 -35.32 -3.66 -3.42
C ASP A 59 -35.02 -4.04 -4.88
N THR A 60 -35.15 -3.10 -5.81
CA THR A 60 -34.81 -3.32 -7.22
C THR A 60 -33.30 -3.45 -7.38
N LEU A 61 -32.53 -2.57 -6.73
CA LEU A 61 -31.07 -2.64 -6.73
C LEU A 61 -30.56 -3.93 -6.10
N LEU A 62 -31.22 -4.41 -5.05
CA LEU A 62 -30.93 -5.71 -4.43
C LEU A 62 -31.13 -6.85 -5.43
N LYS A 63 -32.29 -6.91 -6.09
CA LYS A 63 -32.56 -7.94 -7.11
C LYS A 63 -31.57 -7.88 -8.27
N LEU A 64 -31.18 -6.68 -8.71
CA LEU A 64 -30.16 -6.50 -9.76
C LEU A 64 -28.77 -6.95 -9.31
N SER A 65 -28.41 -6.73 -8.04
CA SER A 65 -27.16 -7.22 -7.48
C SER A 65 -27.08 -8.74 -7.39
N GLU A 66 -28.22 -9.41 -7.25
CA GLU A 66 -28.32 -10.88 -7.22
C GLU A 66 -28.43 -11.50 -8.63
N SER A 67 -28.61 -10.68 -9.66
CA SER A 67 -28.74 -11.15 -11.04
C SER A 67 -27.48 -11.89 -11.54
N THR A 68 -27.63 -12.79 -12.50
CA THR A 68 -26.52 -13.58 -13.07
C THR A 68 -25.61 -12.75 -13.98
N SER A 69 -26.11 -11.63 -14.51
CA SER A 69 -25.33 -10.70 -15.33
C SER A 69 -24.33 -9.94 -14.46
N HIS A 70 -23.05 -10.05 -14.84
CA HIS A 70 -21.96 -9.38 -14.14
C HIS A 70 -22.10 -7.85 -14.21
N ASP A 71 -22.53 -7.32 -15.35
CA ASP A 71 -22.61 -5.87 -15.58
C ASP A 71 -23.77 -5.25 -14.80
N LEU A 72 -24.93 -5.92 -14.75
CA LEU A 72 -26.06 -5.48 -13.93
C LEU A 72 -25.72 -5.51 -12.45
N ARG A 73 -25.02 -6.56 -12.00
CA ARG A 73 -24.55 -6.66 -10.62
C ARG A 73 -23.56 -5.55 -10.29
N ALA A 74 -22.58 -5.30 -11.15
CA ALA A 74 -21.58 -4.26 -10.94
C ALA A 74 -22.20 -2.86 -10.93
N ALA A 75 -23.12 -2.57 -11.84
CA ALA A 75 -23.85 -1.31 -11.89
C ALA A 75 -24.71 -1.10 -10.63
N ALA A 76 -25.45 -2.12 -10.18
CA ALA A 76 -26.25 -2.04 -8.96
C ALA A 76 -25.38 -1.79 -7.72
N LEU A 77 -24.25 -2.50 -7.58
CA LEU A 77 -23.29 -2.29 -6.50
C LEU A 77 -22.69 -0.88 -6.51
N ARG A 78 -22.40 -0.34 -7.70
CA ARG A 78 -21.89 1.03 -7.85
C ARG A 78 -22.90 2.05 -7.35
N ILE A 79 -24.16 1.96 -7.78
CA ILE A 79 -25.23 2.87 -7.35
C ILE A 79 -25.46 2.77 -5.83
N ILE A 80 -25.49 1.56 -5.26
CA ILE A 80 -25.63 1.37 -3.81
C ILE A 80 -24.47 2.04 -3.06
N SER A 81 -23.24 1.85 -3.54
CA SER A 81 -22.04 2.40 -2.91
C SER A 81 -21.99 3.93 -2.99
N GLU A 82 -22.36 4.49 -4.15
CA GLU A 82 -22.54 5.92 -4.37
C GLU A 82 -23.50 6.52 -3.35
N ARG A 83 -24.71 5.95 -3.22
CA ARG A 83 -25.73 6.41 -2.26
C ARG A 83 -25.27 6.28 -0.82
N SER A 84 -24.59 5.18 -0.47
CA SER A 84 -24.12 4.94 0.90
C SER A 84 -23.05 5.91 1.38
N THR A 85 -22.38 6.60 0.44
CA THR A 85 -21.34 7.59 0.74
C THR A 85 -21.84 9.04 0.65
N LYS A 86 -23.15 9.25 0.49
CA LYS A 86 -23.78 10.57 0.44
C LYS A 86 -24.67 10.82 1.67
N GLY A 87 -24.63 12.06 2.17
CA GLY A 87 -25.52 12.57 3.21
C GLY A 87 -25.56 11.75 4.50
N ALA A 88 -26.73 11.71 5.13
CA ALA A 88 -26.96 11.10 6.44
C ALA A 88 -26.61 9.60 6.51
N THR A 89 -26.71 8.86 5.39
CA THR A 89 -26.38 7.43 5.35
C THR A 89 -24.90 7.19 5.67
N ARG A 90 -24.03 8.07 5.17
CA ARG A 90 -22.59 8.00 5.44
C ARG A 90 -22.32 8.27 6.91
N ASP A 91 -22.98 9.30 7.46
CA ASP A 91 -22.77 9.70 8.85
C ASP A 91 -23.22 8.61 9.82
N LEU A 92 -24.35 7.94 9.54
CA LEU A 92 -24.82 6.76 10.28
C LEU A 92 -23.87 5.56 10.15
N LEU A 93 -23.29 5.34 8.96
CA LEU A 93 -22.28 4.30 8.79
C LEU A 93 -21.04 4.57 9.66
N LEU A 94 -20.57 5.82 9.70
CA LEU A 94 -19.42 6.22 10.53
C LEU A 94 -19.74 6.12 12.03
N GLU A 95 -20.96 6.50 12.42
CA GLU A 95 -21.45 6.33 13.79
C GLU A 95 -21.43 4.85 14.18
N ASP A 96 -22.00 3.96 13.36
CA ASP A 96 -22.02 2.52 13.61
C ASP A 96 -20.61 1.92 13.65
N VAL A 97 -19.64 2.43 12.86
CA VAL A 97 -18.22 2.01 12.95
C VAL A 97 -17.63 2.36 14.33
N SER A 98 -17.95 3.53 14.86
CA SER A 98 -17.48 3.98 16.17
C SER A 98 -18.28 3.42 17.36
N SER A 99 -19.35 2.65 17.09
CA SER A 99 -20.22 2.07 18.10
C SER A 99 -19.49 1.11 19.04
N THR A 100 -19.98 1.01 20.28
CA THR A 100 -19.53 0.02 21.27
C THR A 100 -20.19 -1.36 21.06
N ASP A 101 -21.34 -1.40 20.36
CA ASP A 101 -22.01 -2.66 20.00
C ASP A 101 -21.21 -3.39 18.91
N LYS A 102 -20.57 -4.50 19.29
CA LYS A 102 -19.72 -5.30 18.41
C LYS A 102 -20.44 -5.86 17.19
N PHE A 103 -21.75 -6.10 17.29
CA PHE A 103 -22.53 -6.57 16.15
C PHE A 103 -22.74 -5.45 15.12
N ARG A 104 -23.14 -4.26 15.56
CA ARG A 104 -23.28 -3.08 14.70
C ARG A 104 -21.94 -2.66 14.11
N GLN A 105 -20.92 -2.55 14.94
CA GLN A 105 -19.56 -2.21 14.53
C GLN A 105 -19.00 -3.21 13.51
N GLY A 106 -19.14 -4.52 13.76
CA GLY A 106 -18.68 -5.55 12.83
C GLY A 106 -19.37 -5.49 11.46
N ARG A 107 -20.65 -5.13 11.44
CA ARG A 107 -21.41 -4.91 10.19
C ARG A 107 -20.95 -3.67 9.45
N ALA A 108 -20.79 -2.56 10.17
CA ALA A 108 -20.33 -1.30 9.60
C ALA A 108 -18.90 -1.42 9.05
N LEU A 109 -17.98 -2.07 9.77
CA LEU A 109 -16.63 -2.38 9.27
C LEU A 109 -16.66 -3.30 8.04
N THR A 110 -17.62 -4.21 7.96
CA THR A 110 -17.78 -5.06 6.78
C THR A 110 -18.23 -4.26 5.57
N ALA A 111 -19.20 -3.36 5.74
CA ALA A 111 -19.66 -2.44 4.72
C ALA A 111 -18.56 -1.46 4.29
N LEU A 112 -17.89 -0.79 5.24
CA LEU A 112 -16.82 0.17 4.95
C LEU A 112 -15.64 -0.48 4.22
N HIS A 113 -15.23 -1.69 4.64
CA HIS A 113 -14.22 -2.45 3.93
C HIS A 113 -14.64 -2.77 2.49
N PHE A 114 -15.91 -3.08 2.25
CA PHE A 114 -16.40 -3.31 0.88
C PHE A 114 -16.29 -2.04 0.03
N LEU A 115 -16.66 -0.88 0.59
CA LEU A 115 -16.58 0.41 -0.10
C LEU A 115 -15.14 0.79 -0.49
N VAL A 116 -14.17 0.44 0.36
CA VAL A 116 -12.76 0.81 0.16
C VAL A 116 -11.99 -0.23 -0.67
N TRP A 117 -12.27 -1.53 -0.52
CA TRP A 117 -11.52 -2.62 -1.15
C TRP A 117 -11.98 -2.94 -2.58
N ASN A 118 -13.26 -2.70 -2.90
CA ASN A 118 -13.81 -3.22 -4.15
C ASN A 118 -13.23 -2.48 -5.37
N ARG A 119 -12.50 -3.23 -6.22
CA ARG A 119 -11.91 -2.71 -7.46
C ARG A 119 -12.92 -2.10 -8.42
N ALA A 120 -14.16 -2.59 -8.43
CA ALA A 120 -15.24 -2.01 -9.24
C ALA A 120 -15.60 -0.57 -8.81
N LEU A 121 -15.28 -0.21 -7.56
CA LEU A 121 -15.52 1.11 -6.99
C LEU A 121 -14.29 2.03 -7.04
N SER A 122 -13.09 1.50 -7.34
CA SER A 122 -11.86 2.31 -7.36
C SER A 122 -11.86 3.44 -8.40
N ARG A 123 -12.68 3.35 -9.45
CA ARG A 123 -12.85 4.41 -10.47
C ARG A 123 -13.93 5.43 -10.12
N THR A 124 -14.55 5.31 -8.94
CA THR A 124 -15.71 6.11 -8.54
C THR A 124 -15.33 7.08 -7.42
N SER A 125 -16.12 8.16 -7.30
CA SER A 125 -15.99 9.17 -6.24
C SER A 125 -16.32 8.63 -4.83
N VAL A 126 -16.73 7.36 -4.72
CA VAL A 126 -17.01 6.69 -3.44
C VAL A 126 -15.77 6.66 -2.55
N CYS A 127 -14.61 6.26 -3.09
CA CYS A 127 -13.38 6.17 -2.30
C CYS A 127 -12.86 7.55 -1.88
N THR A 128 -13.05 8.60 -2.70
CA THR A 128 -12.58 9.95 -2.36
C THR A 128 -13.39 10.55 -1.21
N ARG A 129 -14.71 10.27 -1.15
CA ARG A 129 -15.60 10.72 -0.05
C ARG A 129 -15.33 10.06 1.31
N LEU A 130 -14.56 8.97 1.34
CA LEU A 130 -14.20 8.23 2.54
C LEU A 130 -12.77 8.53 3.04
N ARG A 131 -12.07 9.47 2.40
CA ARG A 131 -10.70 9.89 2.76
C ARG A 131 -10.67 11.21 3.52
N ASP A 132 -11.75 11.51 4.22
CA ASP A 132 -11.94 12.72 5.01
C ASP A 132 -11.67 12.49 6.50
N ILE A 133 -11.52 13.59 7.24
CA ILE A 133 -11.20 13.55 8.66
C ILE A 133 -12.26 12.83 9.50
N GLN A 134 -13.54 12.88 9.11
CA GLN A 134 -14.61 12.22 9.85
C GLN A 134 -14.49 10.70 9.75
N THR A 135 -14.16 10.17 8.56
CA THR A 135 -13.92 8.73 8.38
C THR A 135 -12.73 8.26 9.21
N TYR A 136 -11.62 9.01 9.21
CA TYR A 136 -10.48 8.69 10.07
C TYR A 136 -10.84 8.74 11.55
N THR A 137 -11.59 9.75 11.98
CA THR A 137 -12.02 9.91 13.38
C THR A 137 -12.87 8.72 13.83
N ALA A 138 -13.83 8.29 13.01
CA ALA A 138 -14.66 7.12 13.29
C ALA A 138 -13.83 5.83 13.35
N LEU A 139 -12.89 5.63 12.42
CA LEU A 139 -11.98 4.47 12.42
C LEU A 139 -11.05 4.47 13.63
N ILE A 140 -10.51 5.61 14.04
CA ILE A 140 -9.64 5.71 15.22
C ILE A 140 -10.45 5.50 16.49
N ASN A 141 -11.69 6.00 16.58
CA ASN A 141 -12.59 5.68 17.69
C ASN A 141 -12.87 4.17 17.76
N CYS A 142 -13.13 3.55 16.61
CA CYS A 142 -13.30 2.10 16.48
C CYS A 142 -12.07 1.33 16.99
N LEU A 143 -10.87 1.73 16.56
CA LEU A 143 -9.60 1.14 17.01
C LEU A 143 -9.34 1.36 18.50
N CYS A 144 -9.70 2.53 19.05
CA CYS A 144 -9.63 2.78 20.49
C CYS A 144 -10.55 1.81 21.26
N ASN A 145 -11.76 1.53 20.77
CA ASN A 145 -12.70 0.60 21.40
C ASN A 145 -12.22 -0.87 21.40
N PHE A 146 -11.20 -1.21 20.60
CA PHE A 146 -10.56 -2.52 20.61
C PHE A 146 -9.37 -2.61 21.57
N LEU A 147 -8.87 -1.48 22.10
CA LEU A 147 -7.72 -1.49 23.01
C LEU A 147 -8.01 -2.31 24.27
N ASP A 148 -9.22 -2.21 24.83
CA ASP A 148 -9.61 -2.94 26.04
C ASP A 148 -9.73 -4.46 25.84
N GLU A 149 -9.83 -4.93 24.58
CA GLU A 149 -9.89 -6.36 24.26
C GLU A 149 -8.52 -7.04 24.29
N HIS A 150 -7.43 -6.27 24.27
CA HIS A 150 -6.07 -6.79 24.43
C HIS A 150 -5.78 -7.09 25.90
N THR A 151 -6.09 -8.31 26.34
CA THR A 151 -5.81 -8.77 27.71
C THR A 151 -4.47 -9.50 27.83
N GLU A 152 -3.83 -9.43 29.02
CA GLU A 152 -2.43 -9.85 29.28
C GLU A 152 -2.09 -11.29 28.90
N GLN A 153 -3.07 -12.20 28.81
CA GLN A 153 -2.86 -13.60 28.38
C GLN A 153 -2.43 -13.72 26.90
N THR A 154 -2.49 -12.64 26.14
CA THR A 154 -2.18 -12.57 24.70
C THR A 154 -0.77 -12.06 24.39
N SER A 155 0.06 -11.82 25.41
CA SER A 155 1.29 -11.02 25.31
C SER A 155 2.59 -11.78 25.07
N THR A 156 2.67 -13.09 25.35
CA THR A 156 3.93 -13.86 25.21
C THR A 156 4.21 -14.29 23.77
N SER A 157 4.03 -13.39 22.79
CA SER A 157 4.37 -13.63 21.38
C SER A 157 5.87 -13.81 21.22
N ASN A 158 6.29 -14.68 20.29
CA ASN A 158 7.71 -14.74 19.88
C ASN A 158 8.12 -13.46 19.13
N SER A 159 7.13 -12.71 18.60
CA SER A 159 7.36 -11.47 17.89
C SER A 159 7.43 -10.28 18.85
N PRO A 160 8.42 -9.38 18.71
CA PRO A 160 8.51 -8.17 19.52
C PRO A 160 7.45 -7.13 19.17
N ILE A 161 6.77 -7.25 18.02
CA ILE A 161 5.85 -6.22 17.49
C ILE A 161 4.39 -6.66 17.42
N ALA A 162 4.12 -7.96 17.21
CA ALA A 162 2.78 -8.47 16.97
C ALA A 162 2.20 -9.15 18.22
N PRO A 163 1.06 -8.67 18.78
CA PRO A 163 0.37 -9.37 19.87
C PRO A 163 -0.14 -10.74 19.40
N LYS A 164 -0.20 -11.75 20.29
CA LYS A 164 -0.56 -13.12 19.90
C LYS A 164 -2.01 -13.23 19.39
N LEU A 165 -2.92 -12.48 20.01
CA LEU A 165 -4.33 -12.50 19.66
C LEU A 165 -4.80 -11.08 19.38
N ARG A 166 -4.82 -10.72 18.11
CA ARG A 166 -5.48 -9.50 17.64
C ARG A 166 -6.98 -9.74 17.50
N PRO A 167 -7.85 -8.88 18.05
CA PRO A 167 -9.28 -8.91 17.78
C PRO A 167 -9.58 -8.96 16.27
N VAL A 168 -10.50 -9.83 15.86
CA VAL A 168 -10.85 -10.00 14.44
C VAL A 168 -11.42 -8.71 13.82
N GLY A 169 -12.11 -7.90 14.61
CA GLY A 169 -12.62 -6.58 14.21
C GLY A 169 -11.50 -5.57 13.96
N GLU A 170 -10.50 -5.52 14.85
CA GLU A 170 -9.32 -4.67 14.69
C GLU A 170 -8.58 -4.99 13.39
N LYS A 171 -8.32 -6.27 13.09
CA LYS A 171 -7.62 -6.64 11.85
C LYS A 171 -8.32 -6.08 10.61
N LYS A 172 -9.65 -6.07 10.61
CA LYS A 172 -10.44 -5.50 9.51
C LYS A 172 -10.31 -3.97 9.48
N ALA A 173 -10.39 -3.30 10.62
CA ALA A 173 -10.20 -1.85 10.73
C ALA A 173 -8.79 -1.42 10.28
N LEU A 174 -7.74 -2.16 10.66
CA LEU A 174 -6.36 -1.94 10.21
C LEU A 174 -6.21 -2.10 8.70
N THR A 175 -6.88 -3.09 8.12
CA THR A 175 -6.88 -3.30 6.67
C THR A 175 -7.52 -2.12 5.94
N ILE A 176 -8.66 -1.61 6.43
CA ILE A 176 -9.31 -0.41 5.89
C ILE A 176 -8.36 0.79 5.99
N LEU A 177 -7.80 1.02 7.18
CA LEU A 177 -6.88 2.11 7.45
C LEU A 177 -5.67 2.06 6.51
N ASN A 178 -5.06 0.88 6.31
CA ASN A 178 -3.90 0.72 5.44
C ASN A 178 -4.17 1.07 3.98
N ILE A 179 -5.43 0.98 3.52
CA ILE A 179 -5.81 1.32 2.13
C ILE A 179 -6.01 2.83 1.99
N ILE A 180 -6.64 3.48 2.97
CA ILE A 180 -6.97 4.91 2.88
C ILE A 180 -5.82 5.82 3.32
N LEU A 181 -5.00 5.37 4.28
CA LEU A 181 -3.95 6.17 4.93
C LEU A 181 -2.94 6.80 3.94
N PRO A 182 -2.43 6.09 2.92
CA PRO A 182 -1.45 6.67 1.98
C PRO A 182 -1.97 7.91 1.23
N GLU A 183 -3.29 8.07 1.14
CA GLU A 183 -3.92 9.10 0.34
C GLU A 183 -4.11 10.41 1.11
N ASN A 184 -4.23 10.34 2.45
CA ASN A 184 -4.42 11.52 3.29
C ASN A 184 -3.88 11.28 4.71
N VAL A 185 -2.55 11.26 4.83
CA VAL A 185 -1.85 11.12 6.11
C VAL A 185 -2.15 12.28 7.08
N PRO A 186 -2.18 13.57 6.66
CA PRO A 186 -2.44 14.68 7.57
C PRO A 186 -3.79 14.55 8.30
N ALA A 187 -4.87 14.19 7.59
CA ALA A 187 -6.18 14.03 8.23
C ALA A 187 -6.21 12.86 9.23
N ALA A 188 -5.49 11.77 8.95
CA ALA A 188 -5.37 10.65 9.88
C ALA A 188 -4.59 11.05 11.16
N LEU A 189 -3.54 11.86 11.00
CA LEU A 189 -2.77 12.40 12.11
C LEU A 189 -3.59 13.38 12.97
N GLU A 190 -4.39 14.24 12.35
CA GLU A 190 -5.30 15.17 13.03
C GLU A 190 -6.40 14.43 13.80
N ALA A 191 -6.97 13.38 13.22
CA ALA A 191 -7.95 12.51 13.88
C ALA A 191 -7.37 11.72 15.08
N GLY A 192 -6.04 11.75 15.24
CA GLY A 192 -5.31 11.24 16.39
C GLY A 192 -4.82 9.82 16.23
N LEU A 193 -4.45 9.42 15.01
CA LEU A 193 -3.91 8.09 14.73
C LEU A 193 -2.74 7.73 15.66
N VAL A 194 -1.80 8.65 15.83
CA VAL A 194 -0.66 8.47 16.73
C VAL A 194 -1.01 8.85 18.17
N SER A 195 -1.59 10.04 18.35
CA SER A 195 -1.78 10.66 19.67
C SER A 195 -2.83 9.98 20.53
N ARG A 196 -3.85 9.34 19.95
CA ARG A 196 -4.96 8.69 20.67
C ARG A 196 -4.84 7.17 20.68
N TRP A 197 -4.44 6.57 19.56
CA TRP A 197 -4.45 5.11 19.38
C TRP A 197 -3.06 4.49 19.47
N LEU A 198 -2.12 4.76 18.55
CA LEU A 198 -0.82 4.07 18.52
C LEU A 198 -0.01 4.25 19.82
N CYS A 199 -0.10 5.42 20.45
CA CYS A 199 0.60 5.66 21.72
C CYS A 199 0.08 4.77 22.87
N LYS A 200 -1.13 4.23 22.77
CA LYS A 200 -1.75 3.32 23.76
C LYS A 200 -1.74 1.87 23.31
N TYR A 201 -1.28 1.59 22.09
CA TYR A 201 -1.31 0.24 21.55
C TYR A 201 -0.38 -0.69 22.36
N PRO A 202 -0.83 -1.90 22.71
CA PRO A 202 -0.08 -2.83 23.56
C PRO A 202 1.01 -3.56 22.76
N PHE A 203 2.07 -2.85 22.41
CA PHE A 203 3.22 -3.47 21.73
C PHE A 203 3.93 -4.46 22.67
N PRO A 204 4.18 -5.71 22.24
CA PRO A 204 4.89 -6.69 23.07
C PRO A 204 6.25 -6.22 23.57
N CYS A 205 6.99 -5.44 22.76
CA CYS A 205 8.26 -4.84 23.16
C CYS A 205 8.12 -3.88 24.36
N ALA A 206 7.02 -3.13 24.43
CA ALA A 206 6.76 -2.13 25.47
C ALA A 206 6.19 -2.74 26.75
N LEU A 207 5.59 -3.95 26.67
CA LEU A 207 5.10 -4.69 27.84
C LEU A 207 6.27 -5.24 28.68
N ALA A 208 7.34 -5.69 28.02
CA ALA A 208 8.53 -6.20 28.71
C ALA A 208 9.41 -5.07 29.26
N ASP A 209 9.54 -3.97 28.51
CA ASP A 209 10.31 -2.81 28.92
C ASP A 209 9.71 -1.53 28.29
N PRO A 210 9.18 -0.59 29.09
CA PRO A 210 8.54 0.61 28.58
C PRO A 210 9.49 1.52 27.78
N SER A 211 10.81 1.43 28.01
CA SER A 211 11.81 2.22 27.26
C SER A 211 11.93 1.78 25.80
N ARG A 212 11.76 0.48 25.54
CA ARG A 212 11.82 -0.13 24.19
C ARG A 212 10.67 0.27 23.27
N LYS A 213 9.68 0.98 23.80
CA LYS A 213 8.61 1.57 23.00
C LYS A 213 9.15 2.56 21.94
N GLN A 214 10.28 3.22 22.23
CA GLN A 214 10.93 4.13 21.28
C GLN A 214 11.51 3.40 20.05
N ASP A 215 11.77 2.10 20.17
CA ASP A 215 12.30 1.28 19.08
C ASP A 215 11.19 0.73 18.18
N THR A 216 9.91 0.95 18.51
CA THR A 216 8.76 0.34 17.81
C THR A 216 8.84 0.55 16.30
N ALA A 217 9.11 1.78 15.85
CA ALA A 217 9.22 2.08 14.41
C ALA A 217 10.36 1.30 13.71
N ILE A 218 11.50 1.12 14.39
CA ILE A 218 12.66 0.38 13.86
C ILE A 218 12.36 -1.11 13.84
N LEU A 219 11.77 -1.64 14.92
CA LEU A 219 11.36 -3.03 15.03
C LEU A 219 10.32 -3.38 13.97
N MET A 220 9.40 -2.47 13.64
CA MET A 220 8.41 -2.67 12.59
C MET A 220 9.02 -2.88 11.20
N LYS A 221 10.16 -2.25 10.95
CA LYS A 221 10.93 -2.39 9.72
C LYS A 221 11.74 -3.68 9.70
N ALA A 222 12.36 -4.04 10.83
CA ALA A 222 13.16 -5.24 10.96
C ALA A 222 12.31 -6.54 10.94
N TRP A 223 11.11 -6.50 11.52
CA TRP A 223 10.22 -7.66 11.69
C TRP A 223 8.95 -7.57 10.82
N TRP A 224 9.05 -6.97 9.63
CA TRP A 224 7.89 -6.67 8.78
C TRP A 224 7.00 -7.88 8.44
N SER A 225 7.57 -9.09 8.40
CA SER A 225 6.86 -10.33 8.10
C SER A 225 5.85 -10.73 9.17
N ASP A 226 6.09 -10.32 10.42
CA ASP A 226 5.27 -10.73 11.56
C ASP A 226 3.94 -9.95 11.60
N ASP A 227 3.94 -8.71 11.11
CA ASP A 227 2.75 -7.87 11.03
C ASP A 227 2.78 -6.90 9.85
N ALA A 228 2.65 -7.45 8.64
CA ALA A 228 2.73 -6.68 7.41
C ALA A 228 1.75 -5.49 7.34
N VAL A 229 0.56 -5.61 7.94
CA VAL A 229 -0.45 -4.54 7.92
C VAL A 229 0.00 -3.36 8.79
N MET A 230 0.42 -3.63 10.02
CA MET A 230 0.86 -2.58 10.93
C MET A 230 2.23 -2.02 10.50
N SER A 231 3.15 -2.85 9.98
CA SER A 231 4.39 -2.40 9.37
C SER A 231 4.17 -1.48 8.17
N SER A 232 3.16 -1.76 7.34
CA SER A 232 2.79 -0.88 6.23
C SER A 232 2.30 0.48 6.74
N ILE A 233 1.46 0.51 7.78
CA ILE A 233 1.02 1.76 8.45
C ILE A 233 2.22 2.57 8.97
N PHE A 234 3.14 1.93 9.69
CA PHE A 234 4.38 2.59 10.14
C PHE A 234 5.26 3.05 8.98
N GLY A 235 5.34 2.29 7.89
CA GLY A 235 6.03 2.68 6.66
C GLY A 235 5.45 3.95 6.05
N THR A 236 4.12 4.06 5.98
CA THR A 236 3.44 5.28 5.52
C THR A 236 3.70 6.46 6.45
N LEU A 237 3.64 6.25 7.77
CA LEU A 237 3.89 7.31 8.76
C LEU A 237 5.33 7.81 8.77
N THR A 238 6.29 6.91 8.62
CA THR A 238 7.73 7.26 8.61
C THR A 238 8.16 7.93 7.30
N SER A 239 7.39 7.73 6.23
CA SER A 239 7.60 8.41 4.95
C SER A 239 7.06 9.86 4.95
N HIS A 240 6.17 10.21 5.89
CA HIS A 240 5.58 11.55 6.00
C HIS A 240 6.24 12.36 7.14
N PRO A 241 6.69 13.61 6.90
CA PRO A 241 7.42 14.39 7.91
C PRO A 241 6.62 14.62 9.20
N ASP A 242 5.32 14.91 9.08
CA ASP A 242 4.47 15.10 10.26
C ASP A 242 4.18 13.79 11.01
N GLY A 243 4.19 12.66 10.29
CA GLY A 243 4.06 11.34 10.91
C GLY A 243 5.28 11.05 11.79
N VAL A 244 6.48 11.30 11.26
CA VAL A 244 7.74 11.20 12.02
C VAL A 244 7.75 12.11 13.24
N LYS A 245 7.33 13.39 13.10
CA LYS A 245 7.24 14.33 14.23
C LYS A 245 6.31 13.80 15.33
N GLN A 246 5.12 13.30 14.96
CA GLN A 246 4.19 12.75 15.94
C GLN A 246 4.69 11.45 16.59
N LEU A 247 5.31 10.55 15.81
CA LEU A 247 5.88 9.31 16.35
C LEU A 247 6.97 9.60 17.39
N ARG A 248 7.85 10.57 17.14
CA ARG A 248 8.85 11.02 18.11
C ARG A 248 8.22 11.67 19.34
N LYS A 249 7.26 12.59 19.13
CA LYS A 249 6.54 13.28 20.21
C LYS A 249 5.85 12.31 21.16
N HIS A 250 5.34 11.19 20.65
CA HIS A 250 4.65 10.16 21.43
C HIS A 250 5.55 8.98 21.84
N GLY A 251 6.87 9.08 21.64
CA GLY A 251 7.85 8.10 22.10
C GLY A 251 7.78 6.74 21.39
N LEU A 252 7.28 6.69 20.15
CA LEU A 252 7.22 5.49 19.30
C LEU A 252 8.40 5.39 18.33
N MET A 253 9.21 6.45 18.26
CA MET A 253 10.43 6.54 17.49
C MET A 253 11.45 7.34 18.30
N GLY A 254 12.66 6.82 18.47
CA GLY A 254 13.76 7.55 19.10
C GLY A 254 14.06 8.88 18.39
N SER A 255 14.59 9.85 19.13
CA SER A 255 15.22 11.02 18.53
C SER A 255 16.41 10.56 17.68
N MET A 256 16.51 11.02 16.43
CA MET A 256 17.81 11.00 15.77
C MET A 256 18.68 11.97 16.56
N ILE A 257 19.63 11.44 17.34
CA ILE A 257 20.68 12.27 17.93
C ILE A 257 21.54 12.81 16.78
N GLU A 258 22.01 14.05 16.93
CA GLU A 258 22.57 14.89 15.87
C GLU A 258 23.75 14.24 15.10
N GLU A 259 23.72 14.38 13.78
CA GLU A 259 24.92 14.50 12.95
C GLU A 259 24.83 15.83 12.19
N ASN A 260 24.67 16.99 12.85
CA ASN A 260 24.94 18.31 12.23
C ASN A 260 24.89 19.53 13.20
N ASP A 261 25.66 19.54 14.29
CA ASP A 261 25.93 20.79 15.02
C ASP A 261 27.36 21.25 14.71
N GLN A 262 27.51 21.92 13.57
CA GLN A 262 28.70 22.69 13.20
C GLN A 262 28.28 23.80 12.22
N ASP A 263 27.28 24.59 12.64
CA ASP A 263 27.01 25.90 12.05
C ASP A 263 27.58 26.95 13.01
N ASP A 264 28.62 27.64 12.50
CA ASP A 264 28.84 29.07 12.57
C ASP A 264 28.53 29.80 13.89
N ASP A 265 29.59 30.19 14.62
CA ASP A 265 29.75 31.56 15.13
C ASP A 265 31.19 31.79 15.66
N ASP A 266 31.72 32.97 15.29
CA ASP A 266 32.83 33.74 15.85
C ASP A 266 34.30 33.50 15.39
N ASP A 267 34.69 34.42 14.50
CA ASP A 267 36.06 34.95 14.30
C ASP A 267 36.74 35.29 15.64
N ASP A 268 37.99 34.87 15.83
CA ASP A 268 39.11 35.77 16.18
C ASP A 268 40.42 35.01 16.47
N ALA A 269 41.43 35.37 15.67
CA ALA A 269 42.82 35.67 16.04
C ALA A 269 43.65 34.65 16.87
N ASP A 270 44.70 34.16 16.19
CA ASP A 270 46.08 34.11 16.68
C ASP A 270 46.37 33.42 18.03
N SER A 271 46.74 32.13 17.96
CA SER A 271 47.76 31.60 18.88
C SER A 271 48.46 30.36 18.34
N ASP A 272 49.29 30.57 17.31
CA ASP A 272 50.32 29.61 16.92
C ASP A 272 51.46 29.65 17.96
N VAL A 273 51.30 28.91 19.05
CA VAL A 273 52.40 28.58 19.96
C VAL A 273 53.02 27.26 19.50
N TRP A 274 53.98 27.36 18.59
CA TRP A 274 54.90 26.28 18.28
C TRP A 274 55.93 26.19 19.41
N MET A 275 55.89 25.13 20.23
CA MET A 275 57.02 24.82 21.09
C MET A 275 58.20 24.42 20.21
N VAL A 276 59.07 25.39 19.96
CA VAL A 276 60.42 25.20 19.45
C VAL A 276 61.28 24.74 20.62
N ASP A 277 61.96 23.62 20.41
CA ASP A 277 63.08 23.10 21.18
C ASP A 277 62.73 22.35 22.48
N GLY A 278 62.66 21.03 22.36
CA GLY A 278 62.37 20.13 23.47
C GLY A 278 62.49 18.65 23.13
N GLU A 279 63.47 18.23 22.31
CA GLU A 279 63.87 16.81 22.30
C GLU A 279 65.35 16.59 21.95
N ASP A 280 66.16 16.43 22.99
CA ASP A 280 67.35 15.59 22.97
C ASP A 280 67.03 14.32 23.78
N THR A 281 66.18 13.44 23.23
CA THR A 281 66.10 12.01 23.60
C THR A 281 65.44 11.21 22.46
N ALA A 282 66.28 10.51 21.69
CA ALA A 282 66.04 9.45 20.70
C ALA A 282 64.64 8.78 20.67
N GLY A 283 64.02 8.49 19.51
CA GLY A 283 64.46 8.63 18.13
C GLY A 283 63.41 8.21 17.09
N THR A 284 63.42 8.97 15.99
CA THR A 284 63.08 8.64 14.58
C THR A 284 61.63 8.28 14.21
N TYR A 285 60.85 9.33 14.01
CA TYR A 285 59.82 9.43 12.97
C TYR A 285 60.49 9.87 11.66
N LEU A 286 60.16 9.23 10.55
CA LEU A 286 60.47 9.72 9.20
C LEU A 286 59.14 9.89 8.47
N GLU A 287 58.58 11.08 8.68
CA GLU A 287 58.27 12.07 7.65
C GLU A 287 57.74 11.59 6.29
N ASN A 288 56.57 12.15 5.97
CA ASN A 288 56.15 12.62 4.65
C ASN A 288 56.23 11.67 3.45
N SER A 289 55.05 11.28 2.97
CA SER A 289 54.84 11.36 1.52
C SER A 289 53.40 11.51 1.04
N PRO A 290 53.25 12.11 -0.14
CA PRO A 290 52.03 12.70 -0.68
C PRO A 290 51.17 11.67 -1.39
N ARG A 291 50.02 12.13 -1.89
CA ARG A 291 49.27 11.58 -3.02
C ARG A 291 50.14 10.71 -3.95
N ARG A 292 50.01 9.39 -3.87
CA ARG A 292 50.32 8.46 -4.98
C ARG A 292 49.31 7.34 -5.05
N LEU A 293 48.59 7.34 -6.17
CA LEU A 293 48.14 6.19 -6.95
C LEU A 293 48.64 4.84 -6.40
N ARG A 294 47.77 4.08 -5.74
CA ARG A 294 48.02 2.66 -5.47
C ARG A 294 47.44 1.88 -6.64
N GLU A 295 48.32 1.49 -7.56
CA GLU A 295 48.04 0.51 -8.62
C GLU A 295 47.37 -0.71 -8.00
N GLY A 296 46.12 -0.95 -8.37
CA GLY A 296 45.40 -2.15 -8.01
C GLY A 296 46.06 -3.34 -8.68
N ASN A 297 46.36 -4.37 -7.89
CA ASN A 297 46.89 -5.64 -8.36
C ASN A 297 46.04 -6.17 -9.55
N ALA A 298 46.69 -6.61 -10.62
CA ALA A 298 46.04 -7.04 -11.86
C ALA A 298 44.99 -8.15 -11.63
N GLU A 299 45.19 -8.97 -10.60
CA GLU A 299 44.22 -9.99 -10.17
C GLU A 299 42.96 -9.40 -9.53
N GLU A 300 43.07 -8.29 -8.80
CA GLU A 300 41.95 -7.62 -8.14
C GLU A 300 41.08 -6.86 -9.16
N GLN A 301 41.70 -6.33 -10.23
CA GLN A 301 40.98 -5.76 -11.37
C GLN A 301 40.30 -6.83 -12.24
N ALA A 302 40.90 -8.02 -12.39
CA ALA A 302 40.29 -9.16 -13.07
C ALA A 302 39.08 -9.73 -12.30
N LEU A 303 39.15 -9.77 -10.97
CA LEU A 303 38.02 -10.13 -10.09
C LEU A 303 36.86 -9.13 -10.18
N ARG A 304 37.16 -7.82 -10.26
CA ARG A 304 36.14 -6.79 -10.49
C ARG A 304 35.55 -6.84 -11.90
N ARG A 305 36.31 -7.24 -12.93
CA ARG A 305 35.77 -7.50 -14.29
C ARG A 305 34.84 -8.72 -14.32
N ARG A 306 35.22 -9.84 -13.71
CA ARG A 306 34.34 -11.04 -13.61
C ARG A 306 33.04 -10.76 -12.85
N ARG A 307 33.06 -9.95 -11.79
CA ARG A 307 31.85 -9.55 -11.06
C ARG A 307 30.93 -8.60 -11.86
N ARG A 308 31.47 -7.85 -12.83
CA ARG A 308 30.67 -7.01 -13.76
C ARG A 308 30.11 -7.83 -14.93
N GLU A 309 30.84 -8.84 -15.40
CA GLU A 309 30.39 -9.73 -16.48
C GLU A 309 29.30 -10.72 -16.02
N ALA A 310 29.26 -11.08 -14.73
CA ALA A 310 28.21 -11.93 -14.16
C ALA A 310 26.85 -11.22 -13.95
N MET A 311 26.77 -9.89 -14.11
CA MET A 311 25.51 -9.12 -14.03
C MET A 311 24.93 -8.73 -15.40
N VAL A 312 25.53 -9.16 -16.52
CA VAL A 312 25.10 -8.78 -17.88
C VAL A 312 24.80 -10.01 -18.76
N LEU A 313 24.34 -11.11 -18.15
CA LEU A 313 23.79 -12.27 -18.85
C LEU A 313 22.55 -12.81 -18.13
N SER A 314 21.46 -12.05 -18.19
CA SER A 314 20.10 -12.58 -18.05
C SER A 314 19.11 -11.64 -18.75
N GLU A 315 19.26 -11.49 -20.07
CA GLU A 315 18.20 -10.99 -20.94
C GLU A 315 17.67 -12.16 -21.76
N GLY A 316 16.37 -12.46 -21.61
CA GLY A 316 15.64 -13.41 -22.46
C GLY A 316 15.21 -14.70 -21.76
N GLY A 317 14.00 -14.70 -21.17
CA GLY A 317 13.35 -15.91 -20.68
C GLY A 317 11.89 -15.67 -20.26
N ALA A 318 10.97 -15.82 -21.19
CA ALA A 318 9.53 -15.78 -20.96
C ALA A 318 9.05 -16.98 -20.11
N ALA A 319 8.18 -16.72 -19.13
CA ALA A 319 7.33 -17.71 -18.46
C ALA A 319 6.04 -16.99 -18.02
N THR A 320 5.02 -17.00 -18.87
CA THR A 320 3.84 -17.88 -18.81
C THR A 320 2.88 -17.58 -17.66
N TRP A 321 1.70 -17.13 -18.08
CA TRP A 321 0.49 -16.89 -17.33
C TRP A 321 0.01 -18.15 -16.61
N GLN A 322 0.33 -18.31 -15.33
CA GLN A 322 -0.31 -19.34 -14.52
C GLN A 322 -0.34 -18.97 -13.03
N GLY A 323 -1.32 -18.14 -12.68
CA GLY A 323 -1.59 -17.75 -11.29
C GLY A 323 -3.00 -17.19 -11.07
N ARG A 324 -3.96 -17.46 -11.97
CA ARG A 324 -5.30 -16.85 -11.97
C ARG A 324 -6.45 -17.81 -11.65
N TYR A 325 -6.24 -18.95 -10.99
CA TYR A 325 -7.36 -19.89 -10.77
C TYR A 325 -7.59 -20.40 -9.33
N HIS A 326 -6.97 -19.81 -8.30
CA HIS A 326 -7.24 -20.24 -6.91
C HIS A 326 -7.87 -19.18 -5.98
N SER A 327 -8.18 -17.96 -6.47
CA SER A 327 -8.80 -16.90 -5.63
C SER A 327 -10.31 -16.67 -5.89
N GLU A 328 -10.84 -17.13 -7.03
CA GLU A 328 -12.23 -16.81 -7.42
C GLU A 328 -13.30 -17.63 -6.70
N ALA A 329 -12.98 -18.84 -6.22
CA ALA A 329 -13.96 -19.69 -5.54
C ALA A 329 -14.36 -19.16 -4.14
N SER A 330 -13.46 -18.45 -3.45
CA SER A 330 -13.77 -17.87 -2.13
C SER A 330 -14.47 -16.50 -2.21
N SER A 331 -14.31 -15.79 -3.33
CA SER A 331 -14.91 -14.47 -3.58
C SER A 331 -16.42 -14.57 -3.87
N GLY A 332 -16.84 -15.63 -4.55
CA GLY A 332 -18.27 -15.86 -4.88
C GLY A 332 -19.17 -16.17 -3.67
N MET A 333 -18.64 -16.80 -2.61
CA MET A 333 -19.41 -17.11 -1.41
C MET A 333 -19.48 -15.94 -0.41
N MET A 334 -18.45 -15.07 -0.38
CA MET A 334 -18.51 -13.84 0.42
C MET A 334 -19.44 -12.80 -0.19
N SER A 335 -19.53 -12.71 -1.52
CA SER A 335 -20.42 -11.77 -2.21
C SER A 335 -21.91 -12.03 -1.90
N LYS A 336 -22.36 -13.30 -1.88
CA LYS A 336 -23.75 -13.64 -1.54
C LYS A 336 -24.13 -13.35 -0.08
N ARG A 337 -23.19 -13.55 0.87
CA ARG A 337 -23.42 -13.25 2.29
C ARG A 337 -23.33 -11.76 2.62
N LEU A 338 -22.45 -11.00 1.94
CA LEU A 338 -22.41 -9.53 2.09
C LEU A 338 -23.66 -8.86 1.51
N LEU A 339 -24.19 -9.35 0.39
CA LEU A 339 -25.38 -8.79 -0.28
C LEU A 339 -26.65 -8.95 0.56
N CYS A 340 -26.89 -10.13 1.15
CA CYS A 340 -28.01 -10.36 2.08
C CYS A 340 -27.91 -9.56 3.38
N PHE A 341 -26.71 -9.08 3.77
CA PHE A 341 -26.50 -8.47 5.09
C PHE A 341 -26.34 -6.95 5.06
N SER A 342 -25.75 -6.40 3.98
CA SER A 342 -25.63 -4.95 3.76
C SER A 342 -26.98 -4.30 3.44
N ALA A 343 -27.84 -5.01 2.72
CA ALA A 343 -29.23 -4.59 2.50
C ALA A 343 -30.03 -4.56 3.81
N LYS A 344 -29.79 -5.53 4.70
CA LYS A 344 -30.46 -5.62 6.00
C LYS A 344 -29.98 -4.55 7.00
N THR A 345 -28.81 -3.95 6.79
CA THR A 345 -28.31 -2.81 7.60
C THR A 345 -29.00 -1.53 7.17
N SER A 346 -29.15 -1.31 5.87
CA SER A 346 -29.89 -0.16 5.33
C SER A 346 -31.40 -0.26 5.64
N LEU A 347 -31.98 -1.47 5.65
CA LEU A 347 -33.37 -1.73 6.06
C LEU A 347 -33.67 -1.46 7.55
N ASN A 348 -32.69 -1.60 8.44
CA ASN A 348 -32.87 -1.31 9.87
C ASN A 348 -32.61 0.16 10.24
N VAL A 349 -31.93 0.90 9.36
CA VAL A 349 -31.71 2.34 9.52
C VAL A 349 -32.98 3.12 9.15
N GLN A 350 -33.77 2.64 8.19
CA GLN A 350 -35.00 3.32 7.75
C GLN A 350 -36.27 2.91 8.52
N THR A 351 -36.20 1.92 9.41
CA THR A 351 -37.34 1.49 10.25
C THR A 351 -37.41 2.22 11.61
N ARG A 352 -36.52 3.18 11.88
CA ARG A 352 -36.56 3.98 13.12
C ARG A 352 -37.25 5.35 13.02
N ASP A 353 -37.59 5.81 11.81
CA ASP A 353 -38.28 7.11 11.61
C ASP A 353 -39.75 6.98 11.18
N PHE A 354 -40.43 5.88 11.56
CA PHE A 354 -41.88 5.72 11.34
C PHE A 354 -42.66 5.27 12.59
N LEU A 355 -42.04 5.35 13.77
CA LEU A 355 -42.70 5.13 15.07
C LEU A 355 -42.23 6.15 16.12
N LEU A 356 -42.25 7.43 15.76
CA LEU A 356 -42.54 8.57 16.65
C LEU A 356 -42.97 9.78 15.80
#